data_AF-A0A349CJS3-F1
#
_entry.id   AF-A0A349CJS3-F1
#
_cell.length_a   1.000
_cell.length_b   1.000
_cell.length_c   1.000
_cell.angle_alpha   90.00
_cell.angle_beta   90.00
_cell.angle_gamma   90.00
#
_symmetry.space_group_name_H-M   'P 1'
#
loop_
_entity.id
_entity.type
_entity.pdbx_description
1 polymer ?
#
loop_
_entity_poly.entity_id
_entity_poly.type
_entity_poly.pdbx_seq_one_letter_code
_entity_poly.pdbx_strand_id
1 'polypeptide(L)'
;MFIKNLRKLSLLILVFSLVSGLFGCSSGYADNPNKDRETLFQVSTINALMEGLYDSVITVGDLLEYGDFGIGTFEGLDGEMVVLNGKCYQIKYDGAAYLKEDSAGVPFADVTYFDKDYEGEI
;
A
#
# COMPACT_ATOMS: atom_id res chain seq x y z
N MET A 1 -15.45 -43.79 38.31
CA MET A 1 -16.38 -42.74 37.82
C MET A 1 -15.65 -41.44 37.42
N PHE A 2 -14.61 -41.02 38.14
CA PHE A 2 -13.80 -39.80 37.86
C PHE A 2 -13.13 -39.72 36.47
N ILE A 3 -12.54 -40.81 35.97
CA ILE A 3 -11.76 -40.82 34.71
C ILE A 3 -12.65 -40.61 33.46
N LYS A 4 -13.93 -41.02 33.52
CA LYS A 4 -14.89 -40.82 32.41
C LYS A 4 -15.24 -39.35 32.23
N ASN A 5 -15.27 -38.57 33.30
CA ASN A 5 -15.55 -37.13 33.25
C ASN A 5 -14.34 -36.34 32.73
N LEU A 6 -13.11 -36.80 32.99
CA LEU A 6 -11.89 -36.19 32.50
C LEU A 6 -11.73 -36.33 30.98
N ARG A 7 -12.11 -37.49 30.41
CA ARG A 7 -12.16 -37.72 28.96
C ARG A 7 -13.26 -36.90 28.27
N LYS A 8 -14.41 -36.71 28.91
CA LYS A 8 -15.49 -35.85 28.41
C LYS A 8 -15.09 -34.37 28.43
N LEU A 9 -14.39 -33.93 29.48
CA LEU A 9 -13.89 -32.56 29.61
C LEU A 9 -12.81 -32.25 28.58
N SER A 10 -11.89 -33.19 28.34
CA SER A 10 -10.86 -33.05 27.30
C SER A 10 -11.45 -32.99 25.89
N LEU A 11 -12.51 -33.75 25.61
CA LEU A 11 -13.22 -33.69 24.33
C LEU A 11 -14.02 -32.38 24.17
N LEU A 12 -14.62 -31.88 25.25
CA LEU A 12 -15.34 -30.60 25.24
C LEU A 12 -14.41 -29.41 24.97
N ILE A 13 -13.21 -29.40 25.55
CA ILE A 13 -12.18 -28.39 25.31
C ILE A 13 -11.72 -28.42 23.85
N LEU A 14 -11.49 -29.62 23.29
CA LEU A 14 -11.05 -29.78 21.90
C LEU A 14 -12.10 -29.26 20.90
N VAL A 15 -13.38 -29.52 21.15
CA VAL A 15 -14.49 -29.01 20.33
C VAL A 15 -14.61 -27.48 20.45
N PHE A 16 -14.41 -26.92 21.65
CA PHE A 16 -14.47 -25.46 21.86
C PHE A 16 -13.32 -24.72 21.15
N SER A 17 -12.11 -25.29 21.15
CA SER A 17 -10.96 -24.77 20.39
C SER A 17 -11.15 -24.85 18.87
N LEU A 18 -11.87 -25.86 18.37
CA LEU A 18 -12.20 -25.99 16.95
C LEU A 18 -13.28 -25.00 16.49
N VAL A 19 -14.24 -24.66 17.35
CA VAL A 19 -15.31 -23.69 17.03
C VAL A 19 -14.83 -22.23 17.09
N SER A 20 -13.85 -21.93 17.96
CA SER A 20 -13.25 -20.59 18.04
C SER A 20 -12.34 -20.25 16.85
N GLY A 21 -11.85 -21.24 16.10
CA GLY A 21 -11.13 -21.04 14.84
C GLY A 21 -12.01 -20.65 13.64
N LEU A 22 -13.34 -20.74 13.76
CA LEU A 22 -14.30 -20.38 12.70
C LEU A 22 -14.89 -18.97 12.86
N PHE A 23 -14.66 -18.31 13.99
CA PHE A 23 -14.89 -16.86 14.17
C PHE A 23 -13.58 -16.10 13.96
N GLY A 24 -12.81 -16.51 12.96
CA GLY A 24 -11.70 -15.70 12.46
C GLY A 24 -12.27 -14.32 12.17
N CYS A 25 -11.77 -13.32 12.89
CA CYS A 25 -12.11 -11.93 12.68
C CYS A 25 -12.09 -11.66 11.18
N SER A 26 -13.21 -11.20 10.64
CA SER A 26 -13.15 -10.43 9.42
C SER A 26 -12.27 -9.23 9.75
N SER A 27 -10.96 -9.34 9.48
CA SER A 27 -10.18 -8.18 9.07
C SER A 27 -10.78 -7.77 7.74
N GLY A 28 -11.99 -7.19 7.79
CA GLY A 28 -12.26 -6.10 6.90
C GLY A 28 -11.16 -5.12 7.22
N TYR A 29 -10.16 -5.06 6.34
CA TYR A 29 -9.31 -3.89 6.25
C TYR A 29 -10.30 -2.73 6.31
N ALA A 30 -10.28 -1.99 7.42
CA ALA A 30 -11.07 -0.79 7.52
C ALA A 30 -10.70 0.01 6.27
N ASP A 31 -11.70 0.35 5.45
CA ASP A 31 -11.49 1.19 4.28
C ASP A 31 -10.61 2.36 4.74
N ASN A 32 -9.46 2.56 4.10
CA ASN A 32 -8.52 3.60 4.51
C ASN A 32 -9.31 4.92 4.53
N PRO A 33 -9.51 5.56 5.69
CA PRO A 33 -10.35 6.76 5.80
C PRO A 33 -9.79 7.94 4.98
N ASN A 34 -8.57 7.80 4.42
CA ASN A 34 -7.93 8.74 3.52
C ASN A 34 -8.17 8.47 2.03
N LYS A 35 -9.16 7.66 1.63
CA LYS A 35 -9.69 7.68 0.25
C LYS A 35 -10.50 8.95 -0.07
N ASP A 36 -10.15 10.05 0.58
CA ASP A 36 -10.68 11.36 0.22
C ASP A 36 -10.04 11.77 -1.10
N ARG A 37 -10.88 11.94 -2.12
CA ARG A 37 -10.45 12.17 -3.51
C ARG A 37 -9.87 13.56 -3.74
N GLU A 38 -10.00 14.45 -2.75
CA GLU A 38 -9.46 15.81 -2.77
C GLU A 38 -8.14 15.95 -1.99
N THR A 39 -7.48 14.83 -1.68
CA THR A 39 -6.24 14.82 -0.90
C THR A 39 -5.03 14.51 -1.77
N LEU A 40 -4.01 15.37 -1.70
CA LEU A 40 -2.67 15.08 -2.20
C LEU A 40 -1.84 14.44 -1.08
N PHE A 41 -1.38 13.21 -1.31
CA PHE A 41 -0.44 12.52 -0.43
C PHE A 41 0.97 12.69 -0.97
N GLN A 42 1.88 13.15 -0.12
CA GLN A 42 3.28 13.38 -0.47
C GLN A 42 4.21 12.58 0.44
N VAL A 43 5.18 11.90 -0.16
CA VAL A 43 6.30 11.25 0.51
C VAL A 43 7.47 12.21 0.56
N SER A 44 8.01 12.47 1.76
CA SER A 44 9.14 13.38 1.98
C SER A 44 8.83 14.82 1.56
N THR A 45 9.86 15.63 1.27
CA THR A 45 9.72 17.00 0.78
C THR A 45 10.70 17.28 -0.35
N ILE A 46 10.37 18.23 -1.23
CA ILE A 46 11.30 18.64 -2.30
C ILE A 46 12.64 19.14 -1.76
N ASN A 47 12.66 19.79 -0.59
CA ASN A 47 13.91 20.22 0.04
C ASN A 47 14.78 19.04 0.45
N ALA A 48 14.19 17.98 1.04
CA ALA A 48 14.91 16.76 1.37
C ALA A 48 15.52 16.10 0.12
N LEU A 49 14.76 16.06 -0.98
CA LEU A 49 15.24 15.55 -2.25
C LEU A 49 16.40 16.41 -2.79
N MET A 50 16.27 17.74 -2.78
CA MET A 50 17.33 18.66 -3.21
C MET A 50 18.61 18.58 -2.36
N GLU A 51 18.49 18.19 -1.09
CA GLU A 51 19.61 17.97 -0.18
C GLU A 51 20.28 16.60 -0.36
N GLY A 52 19.77 15.75 -1.26
CA GLY A 52 20.38 14.46 -1.59
C GLY A 52 19.88 13.28 -0.77
N LEU A 53 18.75 13.42 -0.06
CA LEU A 53 18.12 12.34 0.69
C LEU A 53 17.35 11.42 -0.26
N TYR A 54 18.08 10.50 -0.90
CA TYR A 54 17.55 9.59 -1.93
C TYR A 54 17.24 8.17 -1.45
N ASP A 55 17.43 7.90 -0.16
CA ASP A 55 17.10 6.60 0.43
C ASP A 55 15.58 6.42 0.53
N SER A 56 15.11 5.19 0.35
CA SER A 56 13.69 4.87 0.38
C SER A 56 13.03 5.26 1.72
N VAL A 57 11.89 5.95 1.65
CA VAL A 57 11.04 6.27 2.81
C VAL A 57 9.90 5.26 2.96
N ILE A 58 9.27 4.90 1.83
CA ILE A 58 8.22 3.87 1.74
C ILE A 58 8.42 3.01 0.49
N THR A 59 7.63 1.97 0.33
CA THR A 59 7.61 1.15 -0.89
C THR A 59 6.54 1.60 -1.88
N VAL A 60 6.62 1.14 -3.13
CA VAL A 60 5.54 1.34 -4.13
C VAL A 60 4.22 0.74 -3.65
N GLY A 61 4.24 -0.42 -2.99
CA GLY A 61 3.05 -1.04 -2.42
C GLY A 61 2.36 -0.13 -1.42
N ASP A 62 3.14 0.44 -0.48
CA ASP A 62 2.62 1.41 0.49
C ASP A 62 2.09 2.67 -0.21
N LEU A 63 2.82 3.19 -1.21
CA LEU A 63 2.43 4.40 -1.95
C LEU A 63 1.05 4.25 -2.62
N LEU A 64 0.79 3.10 -3.25
CA LEU A 64 -0.45 2.82 -3.96
C LEU A 64 -1.66 2.66 -3.04
N GLU A 65 -1.48 2.59 -1.72
CA GLU A 65 -2.58 2.69 -0.76
C GLU A 65 -3.13 4.13 -0.64
N TYR A 66 -2.40 5.13 -1.11
CA TYR A 66 -2.73 6.56 -0.99
C TYR A 66 -3.14 7.24 -2.29
N GLY A 67 -2.99 6.59 -3.45
CA GLY A 67 -3.41 7.18 -4.71
C GLY A 67 -3.24 6.27 -5.93
N ASP A 68 -3.94 6.60 -6.99
CA ASP A 68 -3.95 5.88 -8.27
C ASP A 68 -3.38 6.70 -9.45
N PHE A 69 -3.00 7.96 -9.18
CA PHE A 69 -2.39 8.89 -10.12
C PHE A 69 -1.31 9.73 -9.42
N GLY A 70 -0.18 9.97 -10.09
CA GLY A 70 0.89 10.79 -9.52
C GLY A 70 2.24 10.68 -10.19
N ILE A 71 3.24 11.32 -9.57
CA ILE A 71 4.63 11.42 -10.05
C ILE A 71 5.62 11.26 -8.89
N GLY A 72 6.89 11.01 -9.20
CA GLY A 72 7.95 10.89 -8.20
C GLY A 72 9.24 10.36 -8.77
N THR A 73 10.07 9.73 -7.94
CA THR A 73 11.29 9.04 -8.34
C THR A 73 11.52 7.79 -7.49
N PHE A 74 12.57 7.03 -7.78
CA PHE A 74 12.95 5.81 -7.06
C PHE A 74 14.21 6.03 -6.23
N GLU A 75 14.45 5.10 -5.30
CA GLU A 75 15.65 5.10 -4.46
C GLU A 75 16.92 5.32 -5.30
N GLY A 76 17.78 6.23 -4.84
CA GLY A 76 19.01 6.60 -5.55
C GLY A 76 18.81 7.45 -6.81
N LEU A 77 17.65 8.11 -6.98
CA LEU A 77 17.28 8.83 -8.21
C LEU A 77 17.35 7.97 -9.48
N ASP A 78 16.99 6.68 -9.38
CA ASP A 78 16.95 5.78 -10.53
C ASP A 78 15.72 6.11 -11.41
N GLY A 79 15.78 7.19 -12.17
CA GLY A 79 14.75 7.58 -13.13
C GLY A 79 13.46 8.14 -12.52
N GLU A 80 12.45 8.29 -13.37
CA GLU A 80 11.21 8.98 -13.05
C GLU A 80 10.09 7.99 -12.75
N MET A 81 9.21 8.35 -11.81
CA MET A 81 8.01 7.60 -11.49
C MET A 81 6.79 8.25 -12.15
N VAL A 82 5.94 7.41 -12.75
CA VAL A 82 4.58 7.75 -13.14
C VAL A 82 3.63 6.73 -12.55
N VAL A 83 2.70 7.18 -11.71
CA VAL A 83 1.57 6.38 -11.25
C VAL A 83 0.38 6.70 -12.13
N LEU A 84 -0.18 5.69 -12.79
CA LEU A 84 -1.32 5.83 -13.69
C LEU A 84 -2.25 4.63 -13.58
N ASN A 85 -3.52 4.89 -13.27
CA ASN A 85 -4.56 3.88 -13.09
C ASN A 85 -4.15 2.81 -12.07
N GLY A 86 -3.57 3.24 -10.93
CA GLY A 86 -3.12 2.36 -9.85
C GLY A 86 -1.92 1.49 -10.18
N LYS A 87 -1.17 1.82 -11.24
CA LYS A 87 0.06 1.12 -11.62
C LYS A 87 1.22 2.08 -11.60
N CYS A 88 2.34 1.65 -11.01
CA CYS A 88 3.56 2.43 -10.91
C CYS A 88 4.55 2.04 -12.02
N TYR A 89 4.96 3.01 -12.82
CA TYR A 89 5.93 2.85 -13.89
C TYR A 89 7.19 3.65 -13.60
N GLN A 90 8.34 3.07 -13.96
CA GLN A 90 9.65 3.71 -13.92
C GLN A 90 10.09 4.05 -15.35
N ILE A 91 10.35 5.31 -15.63
CA ILE A 91 10.92 5.77 -16.89
C ILE A 91 12.42 5.97 -16.69
N LYS A 92 13.23 5.20 -17.41
CA LYS A 92 14.70 5.26 -17.32
C LYS A 92 15.31 6.08 -18.45
N TYR A 93 16.64 6.19 -18.44
CA TYR A 93 17.43 6.91 -19.45
C TYR A 93 17.23 6.40 -20.88
N ASP A 94 16.76 5.17 -21.06
CA ASP A 94 16.42 4.57 -22.35
C ASP A 94 15.05 5.02 -22.89
N GLY A 95 14.29 5.78 -22.09
CA GLY A 95 12.96 6.29 -22.43
C GLY A 95 11.86 5.24 -22.32
N ALA A 96 12.16 4.01 -21.89
CA ALA A 96 11.16 2.96 -21.72
C ALA A 96 10.49 3.06 -20.35
N ALA A 97 9.19 2.76 -20.31
CA ALA A 97 8.38 2.69 -19.09
C ALA A 97 8.30 1.25 -18.58
N TYR A 98 8.87 1.00 -17.41
CA TYR A 98 8.94 -0.31 -16.77
C TYR A 98 7.92 -0.39 -15.63
N LEU A 99 7.02 -1.37 -15.66
CA LEU A 99 6.15 -1.63 -14.51
C LEU A 99 7.01 -2.05 -13.31
N LYS A 100 6.74 -1.46 -12.14
CA LYS A 100 7.48 -1.74 -10.92
C LYS A 100 6.73 -2.68 -9.98
N GLU A 101 7.51 -3.47 -9.28
CA GLU A 101 7.06 -4.33 -8.20
C GLU A 101 6.80 -3.50 -6.94
N ASP A 102 5.88 -3.96 -6.09
CA ASP A 102 5.47 -3.28 -4.87
C ASP A 102 6.64 -3.00 -3.92
N SER A 103 7.69 -3.82 -3.93
CA SER A 103 8.85 -3.66 -3.05
C SER A 103 9.84 -2.58 -3.49
N ALA A 104 9.62 -1.90 -4.63
CA ALA A 104 10.52 -0.85 -5.08
C ALA A 104 10.49 0.35 -4.12
N GLY A 105 11.67 0.88 -3.78
CA GLY A 105 11.81 1.98 -2.81
C GLY A 105 11.50 3.36 -3.39
N VAL A 106 10.84 4.19 -2.58
CA VAL A 106 10.34 5.52 -2.95
C VAL A 106 10.87 6.57 -1.96
N PRO A 107 11.81 7.44 -2.38
CA PRO A 107 12.31 8.53 -1.55
C PRO A 107 11.43 9.78 -1.62
N PHE A 108 10.72 9.98 -2.74
CA PHE A 108 9.84 11.12 -3.00
C PHE A 108 8.77 10.75 -4.02
N ALA A 109 7.52 11.11 -3.72
CA ALA A 109 6.39 10.97 -4.62
C ALA A 109 5.22 11.86 -4.18
N ASP A 110 4.41 12.27 -5.14
CA ASP A 110 3.14 12.97 -4.97
C ASP A 110 2.05 12.14 -5.67
N VAL A 111 1.06 11.67 -4.91
CA VAL A 111 -0.05 10.85 -5.43
C VAL A 111 -1.39 11.29 -4.88
N THR A 112 -2.45 10.99 -5.63
CA THR A 112 -3.84 11.21 -5.22
C THR A 112 -4.75 10.15 -5.84
N TYR A 113 -5.96 10.01 -5.31
CA TYR A 113 -7.04 9.30 -5.99
C TYR A 113 -7.72 10.25 -6.96
N PHE A 114 -7.28 10.25 -8.22
CA PHE A 114 -7.67 11.29 -9.16
C PHE A 114 -9.13 11.16 -9.57
N ASP A 115 -9.88 12.23 -9.34
CA ASP A 115 -11.24 12.43 -9.85
C ASP A 115 -11.28 13.74 -10.63
N LYS A 116 -11.95 13.76 -11.76
CA LYS A 116 -11.94 14.93 -12.65
C LYS A 116 -13.06 15.91 -12.27
N ASP A 117 -12.71 17.16 -12.01
CA ASP A 117 -13.70 18.23 -11.86
C ASP A 117 -14.13 18.84 -13.20
N TYR A 118 -13.22 18.85 -14.16
CA TYR A 118 -13.41 19.47 -15.47
C TYR A 118 -12.86 18.58 -16.59
N GLU A 119 -13.58 18.55 -17.70
CA GLU A 119 -13.15 17.91 -18.93
C GLU A 119 -13.46 18.88 -20.08
N GLY A 120 -12.42 19.30 -20.79
CA GLY A 120 -12.51 20.20 -21.94
C GLY A 120 -11.49 19.82 -23.00
N GLU A 121 -11.75 20.22 -24.24
CA GLU A 121 -10.76 20.12 -25.32
C GLU A 121 -9.69 21.22 -25.10
N ILE A 122 -8.44 20.81 -24.90
CA ILE A 122 -7.27 21.70 -24.75
C ILE A 122 -6.73 22.05 -26.14
#